data_AF-A0A961FC12-F1
#
_entry.id   AF-A0A961FC12-F1
#
_cell.length_a   1.000
_cell.length_b   1.000
_cell.length_c   1.000
_cell.angle_alpha   90.00
_cell.angle_beta   90.00
_cell.angle_gamma   90.00
#
_symmetry.space_group_name_H-M   'P 1'
#
loop_
_entity.id
_entity.type
_entity.pdbx_description
1 polymer ?
#
loop_
_entity_poly.entity_id
_entity_poly.type
_entity_poly.pdbx_seq_one_letter_code
_entity_poly.pdbx_strand_id
1 'polypeptide(L)'
;MTCLHLAPFEEEILSKNIRETYRGQAWGDDTGEWVYFDCVFKDLDAVIQRLKLDPNLIKIHSHLGTHSGQEYGLICEACKTGVMGLHPEWIKQNQRKIIEYF
;
A
#
# COMPACT_ATOMS: atom_id res chain seq x y z
N MET A 1 -5.62 -11.07 4.84
CA MET A 1 -4.22 -11.27 4.43
C MET A 1 -4.20 -11.41 2.94
N THR A 2 -3.48 -10.51 2.27
CA THR A 2 -3.40 -10.37 0.81
C THR A 2 -2.63 -11.52 0.16
N CYS A 3 -1.34 -11.67 0.46
CA CYS A 3 -0.52 -12.82 0.07
C CYS A 3 0.67 -13.01 1.02
N LEU A 4 1.31 -14.18 0.98
CA LEU A 4 2.46 -14.49 1.84
C LEU A 4 3.68 -13.57 1.59
N HIS A 5 3.85 -13.06 0.37
CA HIS A 5 4.96 -12.16 0.04
C HIS A 5 4.78 -10.75 0.62
N LEU A 6 3.53 -10.30 0.79
CA LEU A 6 3.20 -9.00 1.40
C LEU A 6 2.84 -9.12 2.89
N ALA A 7 2.69 -10.33 3.43
CA ALA A 7 2.30 -10.55 4.82
C ALA A 7 3.16 -9.78 5.84
N PRO A 8 4.52 -9.73 5.74
CA PRO A 8 5.31 -8.97 6.69
C PRO A 8 4.98 -7.47 6.69
N PHE A 9 4.58 -6.93 5.54
CA PHE A 9 4.21 -5.53 5.39
C PHE A 9 2.80 -5.26 5.92
N GLU A 10 1.82 -6.09 5.54
CA GLU A 10 0.44 -5.98 6.02
C GLU A 10 0.35 -6.14 7.55
N GLU A 11 1.03 -7.14 8.11
CA GLU A 11 1.09 -7.37 9.55
C GLU A 11 1.71 -6.21 10.31
N GLU A 12 2.78 -5.60 9.77
CA GLU A 12 3.39 -4.42 10.37
C GLU A 12 2.40 -3.26 10.47
N ILE A 13 1.68 -2.96 9.39
CA ILE A 13 0.68 -1.87 9.37
C ILE A 13 -0.46 -2.17 10.35
N LEU A 14 -0.96 -3.41 10.37
CA LEU A 14 -1.99 -3.85 11.32
C LEU A 14 -1.51 -3.71 12.77
N SER A 15 -0.24 -4.00 13.06
CA SER A 15 0.35 -3.86 14.40
C SER A 15 0.38 -2.40 14.89
N LYS A 16 0.29 -1.42 13.98
CA LYS A 16 0.22 0.01 14.31
C LYS A 16 -1.20 0.50 14.58
N ASN A 17 -2.19 -0.39 14.53
CA ASN A 17 -3.61 -0.03 14.68
C ASN A 17 -4.05 1.04 13.66
N ILE A 18 -3.43 1.04 12.48
CA ILE A 18 -3.83 1.90 11.36
C ILE A 18 -5.12 1.33 10.78
N ARG A 19 -6.11 2.20 10.58
CA ARG A 19 -7.43 1.81 10.09
C ARG A 19 -7.36 1.31 8.64
N GLU A 20 -7.87 0.11 8.40
CA GLU A 20 -8.21 -0.38 7.07
C GLU A 20 -9.43 0.39 6.54
N THR A 21 -9.34 0.94 5.33
CA THR A 21 -10.40 1.73 4.68
C THR A 21 -11.17 0.92 3.64
N TYR A 22 -10.49 -0.03 3.00
CA TYR A 22 -11.09 -0.91 2.00
C TYR A 22 -10.27 -2.19 1.87
N ARG A 23 -10.95 -3.30 1.55
CA ARG A 23 -10.35 -4.56 1.15
C ARG A 23 -11.22 -5.22 0.11
N GLY A 24 -10.60 -5.67 -0.98
CA GLY A 24 -11.28 -6.30 -2.09
C GLY A 24 -10.48 -6.22 -3.38
N GLN A 25 -11.12 -6.47 -4.51
CA GLN A 25 -10.49 -6.30 -5.82
C GLN A 25 -10.37 -4.81 -6.15
N ALA A 26 -9.21 -4.39 -6.65
CA ALA A 26 -8.93 -2.99 -6.98
C ALA A 26 -9.28 -2.65 -8.43
N TRP A 27 -8.91 -3.49 -9.41
CA TRP A 27 -9.01 -3.16 -10.83
C TRP A 27 -9.31 -4.38 -11.73
N GLY A 28 -10.32 -4.27 -12.59
CA GLY A 28 -10.51 -5.14 -13.77
C GLY A 28 -10.33 -6.65 -13.52
N ASP A 29 -9.47 -7.28 -14.32
CA ASP A 29 -9.15 -8.72 -14.29
C ASP A 29 -8.18 -9.13 -13.16
N ASP A 30 -7.85 -8.23 -12.21
CA ASP A 30 -7.00 -8.60 -11.07
C ASP A 30 -7.74 -9.59 -10.16
N THR A 31 -7.21 -10.80 -10.09
CA THR A 31 -7.78 -11.87 -9.25
C THR A 31 -7.38 -11.75 -7.78
N GLY A 32 -6.40 -10.90 -7.45
CA GLY A 32 -5.86 -10.77 -6.10
C GLY A 32 -6.58 -9.73 -5.26
N GLU A 33 -6.58 -9.95 -3.95
CA GLU A 33 -7.11 -9.01 -2.96
C GLU A 33 -6.13 -7.85 -2.71
N TRP A 34 -6.66 -6.64 -2.71
CA TRP A 34 -5.97 -5.42 -2.34
C TRP A 34 -6.55 -4.89 -1.04
N VAL A 35 -5.68 -4.36 -0.19
CA VAL A 35 -6.07 -3.71 1.07
C VAL A 35 -5.56 -2.28 1.10
N TYR A 36 -6.39 -1.37 1.60
CA TYR A 36 -6.14 0.05 1.68
C TYR A 36 -6.19 0.51 3.13
N PHE A 37 -5.25 1.35 3.53
CA PHE A 37 -5.11 1.87 4.87
C PHE A 37 -5.22 3.40 4.90
N ASP A 38 -5.74 3.94 6.00
CA ASP A 38 -5.86 5.39 6.25
C ASP A 38 -4.53 6.00 6.72
N CYS A 39 -3.49 5.82 5.91
CA CYS A 39 -2.15 6.32 6.18
C CYS A 39 -1.46 6.74 4.88
N VAL A 40 -0.37 7.49 5.02
CA VAL A 40 0.57 7.78 3.93
C VAL A 40 1.83 6.98 4.18
N PHE A 41 2.23 6.21 3.19
CA PHE A 41 3.53 5.56 3.18
C PHE A 41 4.61 6.52 2.67
N LYS A 42 5.74 6.57 3.38
CA LYS A 42 7.00 7.20 2.98
C LYS A 42 8.09 6.15 2.74
N ASP A 43 9.14 6.47 2.00
CA ASP A 43 10.35 5.63 1.87
C ASP A 43 10.10 4.09 1.79
N LEU A 44 9.28 3.67 0.82
CA LEU A 44 8.93 2.25 0.66
C LEU A 44 10.14 1.39 0.27
N ASP A 45 11.20 1.99 -0.27
CA ASP A 45 12.48 1.33 -0.51
C ASP A 45 13.13 0.88 0.81
N ALA A 46 13.17 1.75 1.83
CA ALA A 46 13.67 1.37 3.15
C ALA A 46 12.83 0.26 3.79
N VAL A 47 11.52 0.25 3.55
CA VAL A 47 10.61 -0.80 4.03
C VAL A 47 10.94 -2.14 3.39
N ILE A 48 11.07 -2.19 2.07
CA ILE A 48 11.44 -3.40 1.33
C ILE A 48 12.75 -3.99 1.89
N GLN A 49 13.75 -3.14 2.12
CA GLN A 49 15.05 -3.57 2.66
C GLN A 49 14.93 -4.06 4.11
N ARG A 50 14.25 -3.31 4.98
CA ARG A 50 14.10 -3.61 6.41
C ARG A 50 13.30 -4.89 6.65
N LEU A 51 12.23 -5.09 5.88
CA LEU A 51 11.38 -6.28 5.95
C LEU A 51 11.90 -7.44 5.10
N LYS A 52 13.02 -7.26 4.37
CA LYS A 52 13.63 -8.26 3.50
C LYS A 52 12.65 -8.84 2.47
N LEU A 53 11.80 -7.98 1.92
CA LEU A 53 10.85 -8.36 0.88
C LEU A 53 11.61 -8.67 -0.42
N ASP A 54 11.16 -9.68 -1.17
CA ASP A 54 11.80 -10.05 -2.43
C ASP A 54 11.57 -8.97 -3.50
N PRO A 55 12.62 -8.24 -3.94
CA PRO A 55 12.48 -7.17 -4.93
C PRO A 55 12.11 -7.66 -6.34
N ASN A 56 12.19 -8.97 -6.60
CA ASN A 56 11.72 -9.56 -7.86
C ASN A 56 10.21 -9.73 -7.89
N LEU A 57 9.56 -9.85 -6.72
CA LEU A 57 8.12 -10.05 -6.60
C LEU A 57 7.40 -8.78 -6.15
N ILE A 58 8.05 -7.99 -5.30
CA ILE A 58 7.48 -6.81 -4.67
C ILE A 58 7.94 -5.55 -5.39
N LYS A 59 6.97 -4.72 -5.81
CA LYS A 59 7.22 -3.43 -6.45
C LYS A 59 6.52 -2.31 -5.70
N ILE A 60 7.13 -1.13 -5.73
CA ILE A 60 6.48 0.11 -5.34
C ILE A 60 5.45 0.45 -6.42
N HIS A 61 4.20 0.63 -5.99
CA HIS A 61 3.12 1.13 -6.82
C HIS A 61 2.81 2.56 -6.44
N SER A 62 2.72 3.42 -7.45
CA SER A 62 2.42 4.84 -7.28
C SER A 62 1.45 5.25 -8.37
N HIS A 63 0.22 5.57 -8.00
CA HIS A 63 -0.78 6.09 -8.91
C HIS A 63 -1.31 7.42 -8.41
N LEU A 64 -0.93 8.50 -9.09
CA LEU A 64 -1.49 9.83 -8.91
C LEU A 64 -2.63 10.03 -9.91
N GLY A 65 -3.81 9.49 -9.61
CA GLY A 65 -4.98 9.67 -10.45
C GLY A 65 -5.46 11.13 -10.41
N THR A 66 -5.74 11.69 -11.59
CA THR A 66 -6.40 13.02 -11.71
C THR A 66 -7.91 12.94 -11.42
N HIS A 67 -8.50 11.73 -11.54
CA HIS A 67 -9.93 11.49 -11.33
C HIS A 67 -10.27 10.21 -10.53
N SER A 68 -9.36 9.22 -10.47
CA SER A 68 -9.64 7.87 -9.97
C SER A 68 -8.64 7.46 -8.90
N GLY A 69 -8.82 7.94 -7.66
CA GLY A 69 -7.98 7.56 -6.52
C GLY A 69 -6.53 8.08 -6.58
N GLN A 70 -5.92 8.28 -5.41
CA GLN A 70 -4.50 8.61 -5.31
C GLN A 70 -3.89 7.63 -4.31
N GLU A 71 -3.21 6.61 -4.83
CA GLU A 71 -2.71 5.47 -4.06
C GLU A 71 -1.19 5.34 -4.18
N TYR A 72 -0.55 4.97 -3.08
CA TYR A 72 0.88 4.70 -3.00
C TYR A 72 1.10 3.53 -2.05
N GLY A 73 1.89 2.54 -2.44
CA GLY A 73 2.01 1.30 -1.68
C GLY A 73 2.90 0.24 -2.33
N LEU A 74 2.76 -1.00 -1.86
CA LEU A 74 3.51 -2.15 -2.36
C LEU A 74 2.56 -3.14 -3.02
N ILE A 75 2.97 -3.67 -4.18
CA ILE A 75 2.26 -4.75 -4.89
C ILE A 75 3.13 -5.99 -4.99
N CYS A 76 2.48 -7.15 -5.02
CA CYS A 76 3.11 -8.40 -5.43
C CYS A 76 2.67 -8.74 -6.86
N GLU A 77 3.59 -8.65 -7.82
CA GLU A 77 3.29 -8.86 -9.24
C GLU A 77 2.91 -10.30 -9.57
N ALA A 78 3.44 -11.27 -8.81
CA ALA A 78 3.13 -12.69 -8.98
C ALA A 78 1.74 -13.07 -8.45
N CYS A 79 1.33 -12.47 -7.33
CA CYS A 79 0.04 -12.75 -6.70
C CYS A 79 -1.08 -11.80 -7.14
N LYS A 80 -0.75 -10.70 -7.85
CA LYS A 80 -1.69 -9.63 -8.25
C LYS A 80 -2.42 -9.01 -7.06
N THR A 81 -1.71 -8.85 -5.96
CA THR A 81 -2.23 -8.30 -4.69
C THR A 81 -1.52 -7.00 -4.33
N GLY A 82 -2.15 -6.16 -3.51
CA GLY A 82 -1.60 -4.86 -3.14
C GLY A 82 -1.92 -4.43 -1.71
N VAL A 83 -0.99 -3.72 -1.10
CA VAL A 83 -1.17 -3.02 0.17
C VAL A 83 -0.93 -1.54 -0.08
N MET A 84 -2.00 -0.75 0.02
CA MET A 84 -2.05 0.64 -0.40
C MET A 84 -2.31 1.59 0.75
N GLY A 85 -1.71 2.77 0.66
CA GLY A 85 -2.05 3.95 1.43
C GLY A 85 -2.44 5.11 0.51
N LEU A 86 -2.64 6.27 1.09
CA LEU A 86 -2.89 7.52 0.37
C LEU A 86 -1.60 8.01 -0.28
N HIS A 87 -1.72 8.56 -1.50
CA HIS A 87 -0.57 9.15 -2.18
C HIS A 87 -0.05 10.38 -1.40
N PRO A 88 1.27 10.50 -1.14
CA PRO A 88 1.85 11.61 -0.37
C PRO A 88 1.53 13.01 -0.92
N GLU A 89 1.42 13.15 -2.24
CA GLU A 89 1.11 14.43 -2.87
C GLU A 89 -0.36 14.86 -2.70
N TRP A 90 -1.29 13.92 -2.57
CA TRP A 90 -2.70 14.21 -2.32
C TRP A 90 -2.90 14.95 -1.00
N ILE A 91 -2.10 14.56 -0.02
CA ILE A 91 -2.20 15.04 1.36
C ILE A 91 -1.73 16.47 1.50
N LYS A 92 -0.62 16.80 0.82
CA LYS A 92 -0.11 18.17 0.79
C LYS A 92 -1.17 19.16 0.30
N GLN A 93 -2.10 18.71 -0.54
CA GLN A 93 -3.17 19.53 -1.10
C GLN A 93 -4.41 19.63 -0.18
N ASN A 94 -4.65 18.67 0.72
CA ASN A 94 -5.93 18.54 1.45
C ASN A 94 -5.87 18.75 2.98
N GLN A 95 -4.70 19.09 3.57
CA GLN A 95 -4.53 19.44 5.00
C GLN A 95 -5.20 18.49 6.02
N ARG A 96 -5.34 17.20 5.70
CA ARG A 96 -5.91 16.21 6.64
C ARG A 96 -4.88 15.89 7.74
N LYS A 97 -5.36 15.61 8.97
CA LYS A 97 -4.56 14.95 10.02
C LYS A 97 -4.35 13.51 9.58
N ILE A 98 -3.10 13.09 9.40
CA ILE A 98 -2.80 11.77 8.86
C ILE A 98 -1.72 11.09 9.68
N ILE A 99 -1.86 9.78 9.81
CA ILE A 99 -0.80 8.91 10.27
C ILE A 99 0.18 8.77 9.09
N GLU A 100 1.20 9.62 9.09
CA GLU A 100 2.36 9.39 8.26
C GLU A 100 3.08 8.15 8.78
N TYR A 101 3.44 7.26 7.87
CA TYR A 101 4.22 6.10 8.20
C TYR A 101 5.52 6.11 7.41
N PHE A 102 6.57 5.67 8.13
CA PHE A 102 8.03 5.71 7.90
C PHE A 102 8.70 7.10 7.90
#